data_AF-A0A0H4VPF0-F1
#
_entry.id   AF-A0A0H4VPF0-F1
#
_cell.length_a   1.000
_cell.length_b   1.000
_cell.length_c   1.000
_cell.angle_alpha   90.00
_cell.angle_beta   90.00
_cell.angle_gamma   90.00
#
_symmetry.space_group_name_H-M   'P 1'
#
loop_
_entity.id
_entity.type
_entity.pdbx_description
1 polymer ?
#
loop_
_entity_poly.entity_id
_entity_poly.type
_entity_poly.pdbx_seq_one_letter_code
_entity_poly.pdbx_strand_id
1 'polypeptide(L)'
;MYRTCTKCQQPKLEETEFTNRSSKNNLKRSVCKVCEADYRREKMAPKLKAKREAKEKARLEALASPVKKCTVCLEEKPKSEFNIATKSRDGLSPWCKVCHRRWVEENKATLFYTWKEYREKNKDIIQERKRVYHQTEKSKQQRKDYILRNPEVKKRISNKYARNNRQKVMEISRRSILKNPERYRKTKRDYMRKKIETDPGFAMECRLRSRIIHALRGTGTRKAAKTMELVGCSIEAFKDHVERRFKPGMTWDNRGEWHIDHIVPCASFDLSDSEQQRVCFHYTNLQPLWGKDNIRKKDRIEAPIQMSLPLQLGN
;
A
#
# COMPACT_ATOMS: atom_id res chain seq x y z
N MET A 1 24.02 -50.61 73.75
CA MET A 1 23.16 -51.82 73.78
C MET A 1 22.24 -51.82 72.57
N TYR A 2 21.94 -53.00 72.03
CA TYR A 2 20.97 -53.16 70.95
C TYR A 2 19.60 -53.52 71.53
N ARG A 3 18.55 -52.93 70.94
CA ARG A 3 17.15 -53.18 71.30
C ARG A 3 16.34 -53.52 70.06
N THR A 4 15.49 -54.54 70.17
CA THR A 4 14.63 -54.95 69.07
C THR A 4 13.39 -54.05 68.98
N CYS A 5 13.14 -53.48 67.80
CA CYS A 5 11.96 -52.66 67.55
C CYS A 5 10.69 -53.54 67.50
N THR A 6 9.65 -53.22 68.28
CA THR A 6 8.41 -54.03 68.32
C THR A 6 7.57 -53.96 67.04
N LYS A 7 7.90 -53.07 66.10
CA LYS A 7 7.18 -52.95 64.81
C LYS A 7 7.88 -53.66 63.66
N CYS A 8 9.17 -53.41 63.45
CA CYS A 8 9.92 -54.04 62.35
C CYS A 8 10.71 -55.28 62.78
N GLN A 9 10.73 -55.61 64.08
CA GLN A 9 11.42 -56.76 64.68
C GLN A 9 12.94 -56.81 64.43
N GLN A 10 13.54 -55.71 63.96
CA GLN A 10 14.98 -55.60 63.73
C GLN A 10 15.70 -55.10 64.99
N PRO A 11 16.89 -55.64 65.33
CA PRO A 11 17.76 -55.11 66.38
C PRO A 11 18.37 -53.77 65.94
N LYS A 12 18.26 -52.74 66.78
CA LYS A 12 18.76 -51.39 66.49
C LYS A 12 19.47 -50.80 67.70
N LEU A 13 20.36 -49.84 67.46
CA LEU A 13 21.08 -49.13 68.52
C LEU A 13 20.10 -48.32 69.38
N GLU A 14 19.99 -48.66 70.67
CA GLU A 14 18.96 -48.08 71.54
C GLU A 14 19.12 -46.56 71.74
N GLU A 15 20.36 -46.07 71.75
CA GLU A 15 20.68 -44.68 72.02
C GLU A 15 20.25 -43.75 70.88
N THR A 16 20.52 -44.14 69.64
CA THR A 16 20.32 -43.33 68.43
C THR A 16 19.01 -43.62 67.71
N GLU A 17 18.52 -44.86 67.72
CA GLU A 17 17.40 -45.28 66.87
C GLU A 17 16.03 -45.24 67.57
N PHE A 18 15.98 -44.98 68.88
CA PHE A 18 14.74 -44.89 69.65
C PHE A 18 14.60 -43.53 70.32
N THR A 19 13.39 -42.96 70.24
CA THR A 19 13.03 -41.70 70.91
C THR A 19 12.68 -41.96 72.37
N ASN A 20 12.87 -40.97 73.24
CA ASN A 20 12.43 -41.07 74.63
C ASN A 20 10.89 -40.99 74.69
N ARG A 21 10.27 -41.72 75.61
CA ARG A 21 8.82 -41.67 75.85
C ARG A 21 8.39 -40.30 76.40
N SER A 22 9.23 -39.73 77.27
CA SER A 22 9.07 -38.43 77.91
C SER A 22 10.44 -37.76 78.06
N SER A 23 10.47 -36.44 78.17
CA SER A 23 11.69 -35.70 78.50
C SER A 23 12.12 -35.91 79.96
N LYS A 24 11.21 -36.37 80.84
CA LYS A 24 11.45 -36.50 82.28
C LYS A 24 12.03 -37.86 82.70
N ASN A 25 11.80 -38.91 81.92
CA ASN A 25 12.32 -40.25 82.21
C ASN A 25 13.06 -40.77 80.98
N ASN A 26 14.29 -41.27 81.16
CA ASN A 26 15.14 -41.83 80.10
C ASN A 26 14.62 -43.14 79.47
N LEU A 27 13.35 -43.48 79.67
CA LEU A 27 12.73 -44.66 79.07
C LEU A 27 12.51 -44.45 77.57
N LYS A 28 13.23 -45.25 76.77
CA LYS A 28 13.10 -45.30 75.31
C LYS A 28 11.77 -45.94 74.88
N ARG A 29 11.19 -45.45 73.79
CA ARG A 29 10.02 -46.07 73.13
C ARG A 29 10.37 -47.48 72.67
N SER A 30 9.37 -48.35 72.55
CA SER A 30 9.55 -49.72 72.05
C SER A 30 9.63 -49.79 70.52
N VAL A 31 9.34 -48.69 69.84
CA VAL A 31 9.31 -48.55 68.38
C VAL A 31 10.41 -47.60 67.96
N CYS A 32 11.20 -47.96 66.95
CA CYS A 32 12.28 -47.12 66.43
C CYS A 32 11.75 -45.85 65.74
N LYS A 33 12.60 -44.83 65.61
CA LYS A 33 12.33 -43.53 64.96
C LYS A 33 11.69 -43.67 63.59
N VAL A 34 12.19 -44.61 62.78
CA VAL A 34 11.69 -44.86 61.41
C VAL A 34 10.24 -45.34 61.45
N CYS A 35 9.94 -46.40 62.20
CA CYS A 35 8.59 -46.93 62.32
C CYS A 35 7.62 -45.93 62.99
N GLU A 36 8.11 -45.10 63.91
CA GLU A 36 7.31 -44.01 64.49
C GLU A 36 7.00 -42.93 63.45
N ALA A 37 7.97 -42.56 62.61
CA ALA A 37 7.77 -41.62 61.51
C ALA A 37 6.82 -42.19 60.44
N ASP A 38 6.92 -43.47 60.12
CA ASP A 38 6.00 -44.17 59.20
C ASP A 38 4.57 -44.13 59.71
N TYR A 39 4.36 -44.52 60.96
CA TYR A 39 3.04 -44.46 61.60
C TYR A 39 2.48 -43.03 61.63
N ARG A 40 3.32 -42.02 61.93
CA ARG A 40 2.91 -40.60 61.89
C ARG A 40 2.56 -40.15 60.46
N ARG A 41 3.32 -40.58 59.45
CA ARG A 41 3.06 -40.30 58.03
C ARG A 41 1.73 -40.91 57.60
N GLU A 42 1.49 -42.18 57.92
CA GLU A 42 0.23 -42.89 57.65
C GLU A 42 -0.95 -42.19 58.34
N LYS A 43 -0.81 -41.83 59.62
CA LYS A 43 -1.86 -41.14 60.37
C LYS A 43 -2.17 -39.74 59.84
N MET A 44 -1.17 -39.02 59.34
CA MET A 44 -1.32 -37.67 58.77
C MET A 44 -1.69 -37.66 57.28
N ALA A 45 -1.46 -38.77 56.56
CA ALA A 45 -1.71 -38.87 55.12
C ALA A 45 -3.16 -38.52 54.73
N PRO A 46 -4.22 -38.98 55.44
CA PRO A 46 -5.59 -38.58 55.16
C PRO A 46 -5.82 -37.07 55.30
N LYS A 47 -5.28 -36.46 56.37
CA LYS A 47 -5.39 -35.00 56.60
C LYS A 47 -4.69 -34.19 55.52
N LEU A 48 -3.50 -34.63 55.10
CA LEU A 48 -2.75 -33.99 54.02
C LEU A 48 -3.44 -34.17 52.66
N LYS A 49 -4.03 -35.34 52.40
CA LYS A 49 -4.84 -35.61 51.21
C LYS A 49 -6.06 -34.69 51.16
N ALA A 50 -6.85 -34.64 52.24
CA ALA A 50 -7.99 -33.75 52.36
C ALA A 50 -7.62 -32.26 52.17
N LYS A 51 -6.48 -31.82 52.72
CA LYS A 51 -5.96 -30.46 52.52
C LYS A 51 -5.62 -30.17 51.05
N ARG A 52 -5.06 -31.15 50.33
CA ARG A 52 -4.75 -31.02 48.89
C ARG A 52 -6.04 -30.97 48.07
N GLU A 53 -7.01 -31.83 48.36
CA GLU A 53 -8.32 -31.87 47.72
C GLU A 53 -9.09 -30.55 47.93
N ALA A 54 -9.12 -30.03 49.16
CA ALA A 54 -9.74 -28.75 49.46
C ALA A 54 -9.07 -27.58 48.69
N LYS A 55 -7.74 -27.60 48.57
CA LYS A 55 -6.99 -26.58 47.82
C LYS A 55 -7.29 -26.65 46.31
N GLU A 56 -7.38 -27.86 45.75
CA GLU A 56 -7.72 -28.04 44.34
C GLU A 56 -9.19 -27.66 44.06
N LYS A 57 -10.10 -27.99 44.98
CA LYS A 57 -11.51 -27.56 44.89
C LYS A 57 -11.64 -26.04 44.86
N ALA A 58 -11.06 -25.34 45.84
CA ALA A 58 -11.07 -23.88 45.88
C ALA A 58 -10.43 -23.24 44.63
N ARG A 59 -9.42 -23.90 44.06
CA ARG A 59 -8.79 -23.48 42.81
C ARG A 59 -9.71 -23.63 41.61
N LEU A 60 -10.41 -24.76 41.47
CA LEU A 60 -11.35 -24.99 40.37
C LEU A 60 -12.51 -23.99 40.43
N GLU A 61 -13.00 -23.69 41.63
CA GLU A 61 -14.01 -22.64 41.86
C GLU A 61 -13.50 -21.26 41.41
N ALA A 62 -12.28 -20.89 41.81
CA ALA A 62 -11.65 -19.63 41.37
C ALA A 62 -11.43 -19.57 39.85
N LEU A 63 -11.10 -20.71 39.21
CA LEU A 63 -10.94 -20.79 37.76
C LEU A 63 -12.29 -20.69 37.03
N ALA A 64 -13.37 -21.18 37.62
CA ALA A 64 -14.72 -21.08 37.06
C ALA A 64 -15.34 -19.68 37.24
N SER A 65 -14.89 -18.90 38.23
CA SER A 65 -15.41 -17.56 38.51
C SER A 65 -15.33 -16.63 37.29
N PRO A 66 -16.37 -15.81 37.00
CA PRO A 66 -16.34 -14.83 35.91
C PRO A 66 -15.42 -13.63 36.22
N VAL A 67 -15.06 -13.45 37.50
CA VAL A 67 -14.19 -12.37 37.98
C VAL A 67 -12.84 -12.91 38.44
N LYS A 68 -11.82 -12.06 38.37
CA LYS A 68 -10.46 -12.33 38.82
C LYS A 68 -9.96 -11.15 39.64
N LYS A 69 -9.27 -11.42 40.74
CA LYS A 69 -8.66 -10.40 41.58
C LYS A 69 -7.32 -9.94 41.00
N CYS A 70 -7.17 -8.64 40.78
CA CYS A 70 -5.90 -8.04 40.37
C CYS A 70 -4.90 -8.05 41.52
N THR A 71 -3.65 -8.48 41.30
CA THR A 71 -2.64 -8.50 42.39
C THR A 71 -2.03 -7.15 42.71
N VAL A 72 -2.31 -6.11 41.90
CA VAL A 72 -1.78 -4.75 42.09
C VAL A 72 -2.79 -3.87 42.82
N CYS A 73 -4.00 -3.72 42.26
CA CYS A 73 -5.04 -2.89 42.88
C CYS A 73 -5.95 -3.67 43.85
N LEU A 74 -5.80 -4.99 43.94
CA LEU A 74 -6.58 -5.88 44.82
C LEU A 74 -8.09 -5.90 44.57
N GLU A 75 -8.57 -5.27 43.51
CA GLU A 75 -9.98 -5.29 43.09
C GLU A 75 -10.32 -6.55 42.29
N GLU A 76 -11.54 -7.06 42.48
CA GLU A 76 -12.13 -8.11 41.65
C GLU A 76 -12.72 -7.49 40.38
N LYS A 77 -12.27 -7.95 39.22
CA LYS A 77 -12.70 -7.44 37.91
C LYS A 77 -13.10 -8.58 36.99
N PRO A 78 -13.96 -8.34 36.00
CA PRO A 78 -14.27 -9.32 34.96
C PRO A 78 -12.98 -9.83 34.30
N LYS A 79 -12.95 -11.12 33.93
CA LYS A 79 -11.80 -11.72 33.22
C LYS A 79 -11.44 -11.00 31.92
N SER A 80 -12.41 -10.34 31.26
CA SER A 80 -12.19 -9.50 30.08
C SER A 80 -11.27 -8.29 30.34
N GLU A 81 -11.15 -7.85 31.59
CA GLU A 81 -10.28 -6.74 32.00
C GLU A 81 -8.83 -7.15 32.24
N PHE A 82 -8.46 -8.39 31.92
CA PHE A 82 -7.11 -8.90 32.03
C PHE A 82 -6.54 -9.22 30.64
N ASN A 83 -5.23 -9.04 30.48
CA ASN A 83 -4.54 -9.42 29.26
C ASN A 83 -4.37 -10.94 29.17
N ILE A 84 -4.36 -11.48 27.95
CA ILE A 84 -4.08 -12.90 27.73
C ILE A 84 -2.63 -13.19 28.10
N ALA A 85 -2.42 -14.19 28.95
CA ALA A 85 -1.11 -14.69 29.33
C ALA A 85 -1.09 -16.20 29.14
N THR A 86 -0.69 -16.67 27.97
CA THR A 86 -0.78 -18.09 27.57
C THR A 86 0.01 -19.05 28.47
N LYS A 87 1.02 -18.54 29.18
CA LYS A 87 1.82 -19.32 30.16
C LYS A 87 1.21 -19.35 31.56
N SER A 88 0.22 -18.50 31.84
CA SER A 88 -0.47 -18.48 33.12
C SER A 88 -1.48 -19.61 33.20
N ARG A 89 -1.75 -20.11 34.41
CA ARG A 89 -2.62 -21.28 34.63
C ARG A 89 -4.06 -21.06 34.16
N ASP A 90 -4.58 -19.85 34.30
CA ASP A 90 -5.93 -19.48 33.88
C ASP A 90 -5.95 -18.71 32.54
N GLY A 91 -4.80 -18.64 31.85
CA GLY A 91 -4.67 -17.95 30.57
C GLY A 91 -4.72 -16.41 30.65
N LEU A 92 -4.75 -15.84 31.85
CA LEU A 92 -4.90 -14.40 32.09
C LEU A 92 -3.77 -13.83 32.97
N SER A 93 -3.41 -12.59 32.67
CA SER A 93 -2.48 -11.79 33.45
C SER A 93 -2.93 -11.67 34.92
N PRO A 94 -2.01 -11.69 35.90
CA PRO A 94 -2.35 -11.39 37.30
C PRO A 94 -2.76 -9.92 37.50
N TRP A 95 -2.39 -9.03 36.57
CA TRP A 95 -2.66 -7.60 36.63
C TRP A 95 -3.76 -7.23 35.65
N CYS A 96 -4.70 -6.38 36.07
CA CYS A 96 -5.72 -5.84 35.19
C CYS A 96 -5.10 -4.91 34.14
N LYS A 97 -5.80 -4.70 33.01
CA LYS A 97 -5.39 -3.86 31.89
C LYS A 97 -5.03 -2.44 32.32
N VAL A 98 -5.74 -1.88 33.30
CA VAL A 98 -5.48 -0.53 33.83
C VAL A 98 -4.13 -0.48 34.55
N CYS A 99 -3.89 -1.39 35.50
CA CYS A 99 -2.60 -1.47 36.21
C CYS A 99 -1.44 -1.77 35.24
N HIS A 100 -1.66 -2.64 34.26
CA HIS A 100 -0.67 -2.94 33.23
C HIS A 100 -0.35 -1.71 32.37
N ARG A 101 -1.36 -0.94 31.95
CA ARG A 101 -1.13 0.31 31.20
C ARG A 101 -0.35 1.34 32.01
N ARG A 102 -0.70 1.52 33.29
CA ARG A 102 0.05 2.42 34.19
C ARG A 102 1.53 2.01 34.26
N TRP A 103 1.79 0.73 34.51
CA TRP A 103 3.15 0.21 34.55
C TRP A 103 3.90 0.39 33.22
N VAL A 104 3.24 0.16 32.08
CA VAL A 104 3.84 0.39 30.75
C VAL A 104 4.23 1.85 30.55
N GLU A 105 3.39 2.80 30.97
CA GLU A 105 3.69 4.23 30.82
C GLU A 105 4.86 4.64 31.73
N GLU A 106 4.87 4.19 32.99
CA GLU A 106 5.97 4.43 33.94
C GLU A 106 7.30 3.82 33.46
N ASN A 107 7.26 2.72 32.70
CA ASN A 107 8.44 1.99 32.23
C ASN A 107 8.69 2.16 30.73
N LYS A 108 8.07 3.15 30.09
CA LYS A 108 8.06 3.31 28.63
C LYS A 108 9.45 3.40 28.03
N ALA A 109 10.34 4.18 28.65
CA ALA A 109 11.72 4.34 28.21
C ALA A 109 12.48 3.01 28.29
N THR A 110 12.41 2.32 29.43
CA THR A 110 13.05 1.02 29.63
C THR A 110 12.52 -0.04 28.66
N LEU A 111 11.21 -0.08 28.44
CA LEU A 111 10.58 -0.97 27.46
C LEU A 111 11.05 -0.66 26.03
N PHE A 112 11.19 0.62 25.68
CA PHE A 112 11.72 1.01 24.38
C PHE A 112 13.15 0.49 24.15
N TYR A 113 14.07 0.71 25.09
CA TYR A 113 15.46 0.26 24.96
C TYR A 113 15.58 -1.26 24.96
N THR A 114 14.90 -1.95 25.86
CA THR A 114 14.89 -3.42 25.90
C THR A 114 14.33 -4.02 24.61
N TRP A 115 13.26 -3.45 24.04
CA TRP A 115 12.70 -3.91 22.77
C TRP A 115 13.61 -3.60 21.59
N LYS A 116 14.32 -2.46 21.61
CA LYS A 116 15.33 -2.12 20.60
C LYS A 116 16.46 -3.13 20.62
N GLU A 117 17.04 -3.38 21.80
CA GLU A 117 18.12 -4.35 21.99
C GLU A 117 17.68 -5.77 21.58
N TYR A 118 16.47 -6.19 21.97
CA TYR A 118 15.90 -7.46 21.54
C TYR A 118 15.78 -7.56 20.02
N ARG A 119 15.28 -6.51 19.35
CA ARG A 119 15.14 -6.47 17.88
C ARG A 119 16.50 -6.51 17.18
N GLU A 120 17.52 -5.89 17.74
CA GLU A 120 18.89 -5.91 17.21
C GLU A 120 19.52 -7.29 17.37
N LYS A 121 19.49 -7.85 18.59
CA LYS A 121 20.03 -9.20 18.88
C LYS A 121 19.32 -10.32 18.11
N ASN A 122 18.02 -10.16 17.84
CA ASN A 122 17.20 -11.16 17.15
C ASN A 122 16.87 -10.78 15.71
N LYS A 123 17.59 -9.82 15.11
CA LYS A 123 17.30 -9.27 13.79
C LYS A 123 17.17 -10.37 12.74
N ASP A 124 18.12 -11.30 12.71
CA ASP A 124 18.14 -12.37 11.71
C ASP A 124 17.03 -13.38 11.92
N ILE A 125 16.76 -13.77 13.18
CA ILE A 125 15.65 -14.66 13.53
C ILE A 125 14.30 -14.05 13.12
N ILE A 126 14.10 -12.75 13.38
CA ILE A 126 12.88 -12.03 13.00
C ILE A 126 12.75 -11.96 11.48
N GLN A 127 13.85 -11.68 10.77
CA GLN A 127 13.85 -11.65 9.31
C GLN A 127 13.54 -13.03 8.71
N GLU A 128 14.13 -14.09 9.25
CA GLU A 128 13.91 -15.44 8.76
C GLU A 128 12.47 -15.90 9.01
N ARG A 129 11.92 -15.65 10.21
CA ARG A 129 10.49 -15.88 10.49
C ARG A 129 9.57 -15.15 9.50
N LYS A 130 9.90 -13.90 9.15
CA LYS A 130 9.15 -13.14 8.14
C LYS A 130 9.27 -13.77 6.76
N ARG A 131 10.47 -14.22 6.35
CA ARG A 131 10.68 -14.90 5.07
C ARG A 131 9.86 -16.18 4.97
N VAL A 132 9.96 -17.05 5.98
CA VAL A 132 9.19 -18.31 6.06
C VAL A 132 7.69 -18.01 5.98
N TYR A 133 7.20 -17.06 6.79
CA TYR A 133 5.79 -16.66 6.75
C TYR A 133 5.37 -16.14 5.37
N HIS A 134 6.20 -15.33 4.72
CA HIS A 134 5.92 -14.80 3.39
C HIS A 134 5.93 -15.86 2.27
N GLN A 135 6.58 -17.00 2.49
CA GLN A 135 6.56 -18.13 1.57
C GLN A 135 5.31 -19.00 1.74
N THR A 136 4.59 -18.91 2.86
CA THR A 136 3.33 -19.64 3.06
C THR A 136 2.28 -19.24 2.03
N GLU A 137 1.46 -20.22 1.60
CA GLU A 137 0.37 -19.98 0.66
C GLU A 137 -0.66 -18.99 1.22
N LYS A 138 -0.93 -19.05 2.53
CA LYS A 138 -1.80 -18.07 3.21
C LYS A 138 -1.31 -16.62 3.00
N SER A 139 -0.01 -16.36 3.19
CA SER A 139 0.54 -15.01 2.98
C SER A 139 0.54 -14.61 1.51
N LYS A 140 0.86 -15.53 0.59
CA LYS A 140 0.79 -15.27 -0.85
C LYS A 140 -0.63 -14.89 -1.28
N GLN A 141 -1.64 -15.62 -0.82
CA GLN A 141 -3.04 -15.35 -1.14
C GLN A 141 -3.48 -13.99 -0.58
N GLN A 142 -3.17 -13.70 0.69
CA GLN A 142 -3.48 -12.40 1.29
C GLN A 142 -2.86 -11.23 0.53
N ARG A 143 -1.62 -11.37 0.02
CA ARG A 143 -0.99 -10.34 -0.82
C ARG A 143 -1.72 -10.16 -2.15
N LYS A 144 -2.13 -11.26 -2.80
CA LYS A 144 -2.93 -11.20 -4.04
C LYS A 144 -4.26 -10.49 -3.79
N ASP A 145 -4.99 -10.88 -2.74
CA ASP A 145 -6.28 -10.29 -2.38
C ASP A 145 -6.15 -8.82 -2.01
N TYR A 146 -5.06 -8.43 -1.34
CA TYR A 146 -4.78 -7.03 -1.03
C TYR A 146 -4.55 -6.20 -2.30
N ILE A 147 -3.75 -6.71 -3.25
CA ILE A 147 -3.48 -6.03 -4.53
C ILE A 147 -4.77 -5.95 -5.38
N LEU A 148 -5.59 -7.00 -5.36
CA LEU A 148 -6.87 -7.01 -6.09
C LEU A 148 -7.86 -5.99 -5.53
N ARG A 149 -7.96 -5.89 -4.20
CA ARG A 149 -8.80 -4.89 -3.51
C ARG A 149 -8.28 -3.46 -3.63
N ASN A 150 -6.99 -3.28 -3.92
CA ASN A 150 -6.34 -1.97 -4.00
C ASN A 150 -5.68 -1.77 -5.38
N PRO A 151 -6.46 -1.44 -6.43
CA PRO A 151 -5.94 -1.29 -7.79
C PRO A 151 -4.86 -0.20 -7.90
N GLU A 152 -4.93 0.84 -7.07
CA GLU A 152 -3.88 1.89 -7.02
C GLU A 152 -2.52 1.35 -6.57
N VAL A 153 -2.50 0.35 -5.69
CA VAL A 153 -1.25 -0.30 -5.27
C VAL A 153 -0.65 -1.05 -6.45
N LYS A 154 -1.48 -1.77 -7.23
CA LYS A 154 -1.03 -2.46 -8.45
C LYS A 154 -0.43 -1.47 -9.45
N LYS A 155 -1.10 -0.34 -9.68
CA LYS A 155 -0.63 0.74 -10.56
C LYS A 155 0.70 1.31 -10.08
N ARG A 156 0.84 1.58 -8.77
CA ARG A 156 2.08 2.08 -8.17
C ARG A 156 3.25 1.11 -8.34
N ILE A 157 3.02 -0.18 -8.10
CA ILE A 157 4.03 -1.24 -8.28
C ILE A 157 4.46 -1.31 -9.76
N SER A 158 3.49 -1.33 -10.68
CA SER A 158 3.76 -1.37 -12.12
C SER A 158 4.54 -0.14 -12.59
N ASN A 159 4.15 1.06 -12.15
CA ASN A 159 4.86 2.31 -12.48
C ASN A 159 6.28 2.32 -11.93
N LYS A 160 6.49 1.86 -10.69
CA LYS A 160 7.82 1.74 -10.11
C LYS A 160 8.70 0.77 -10.91
N TYR A 161 8.13 -0.38 -11.31
CA TYR A 161 8.83 -1.33 -12.16
C TYR A 161 9.20 -0.72 -13.52
N ALA A 162 8.25 -0.06 -14.18
CA ALA A 162 8.48 0.57 -15.48
C ALA A 162 9.51 1.70 -15.43
N ARG A 163 9.50 2.50 -14.36
CA ARG A 163 10.49 3.56 -14.13
C ARG A 163 11.90 2.99 -13.96
N ASN A 164 12.03 1.96 -13.13
CA ASN A 164 13.34 1.36 -12.83
C ASN A 164 13.85 0.45 -13.96
N ASN A 165 12.96 -0.09 -14.80
CA ASN A 165 13.28 -1.04 -15.86
C ASN A 165 12.89 -0.49 -17.25
N ARG A 166 13.08 0.81 -17.47
CA ARG A 166 12.63 1.50 -18.68
C ARG A 166 13.08 0.82 -19.98
N GLN A 167 14.36 0.45 -20.06
CA GLN A 167 14.93 -0.21 -21.24
C GLN A 167 14.27 -1.57 -21.51
N LYS A 168 14.12 -2.41 -20.48
CA LYS A 168 13.47 -3.73 -20.61
C LYS A 168 12.02 -3.59 -21.06
N VAL A 169 11.28 -2.62 -20.50
CA VAL A 169 9.90 -2.36 -20.92
C VAL A 169 9.83 -1.92 -22.38
N MET A 170 10.74 -1.04 -22.81
CA MET A 170 10.83 -0.62 -24.22
C MET A 170 11.14 -1.80 -25.15
N GLU A 171 12.08 -2.66 -24.76
CA GLU A 171 12.47 -3.84 -25.55
C GLU A 171 11.30 -4.82 -25.70
N ILE A 172 10.60 -5.13 -24.61
CA ILE A 172 9.40 -5.99 -24.61
C ILE A 172 8.33 -5.40 -25.53
N SER A 173 8.08 -4.09 -25.41
CA SER A 173 7.12 -3.39 -26.27
C SER A 173 7.53 -3.47 -27.73
N ARG A 174 8.82 -3.25 -28.06
CA ARG A 174 9.34 -3.34 -29.43
C ARG A 174 9.18 -4.74 -29.99
N ARG A 175 9.54 -5.76 -29.21
CA ARG A 175 9.40 -7.18 -29.60
C ARG A 175 7.93 -7.54 -29.87
N SER A 176 7.01 -7.05 -29.04
CA SER A 176 5.57 -7.27 -29.24
C SER A 176 5.07 -6.61 -30.54
N ILE A 177 5.52 -5.40 -30.85
CA ILE A 177 5.16 -4.69 -32.10
C ILE A 177 5.70 -5.43 -33.33
N LEU A 178 6.96 -5.90 -33.28
CA LEU A 178 7.58 -6.62 -34.39
C LEU A 178 6.95 -7.99 -34.64
N LYS A 179 6.50 -8.68 -33.58
CA LYS A 179 5.84 -9.99 -33.70
C LYS A 179 4.48 -9.92 -34.40
N ASN A 180 3.75 -8.81 -34.26
CA ASN A 180 2.48 -8.62 -34.95
C ASN A 180 2.25 -7.14 -35.31
N PRO A 181 2.87 -6.68 -36.40
CA PRO A 181 2.80 -5.29 -36.81
C PRO A 181 1.40 -4.88 -37.28
N GLU A 182 0.65 -5.81 -37.88
CA GLU A 182 -0.72 -5.52 -38.34
C GLU A 182 -1.67 -5.25 -37.19
N ARG A 183 -1.65 -6.07 -36.14
CA ARG A 183 -2.47 -5.86 -34.95
C ARG A 183 -2.15 -4.51 -34.31
N TYR A 184 -0.88 -4.16 -34.20
CA TYR A 184 -0.48 -2.86 -33.66
C TYR A 184 -1.02 -1.70 -34.52
N ARG A 185 -0.86 -1.78 -35.86
CA ARG A 185 -1.38 -0.77 -36.78
C ARG A 185 -2.91 -0.66 -36.69
N LYS A 186 -3.64 -1.78 -36.63
CA LYS A 186 -5.09 -1.81 -36.47
C LYS A 186 -5.52 -1.14 -35.18
N THR A 187 -5.00 -1.59 -34.03
CA THR A 187 -5.31 -1.00 -32.72
C THR A 187 -5.01 0.50 -32.67
N LYS A 188 -3.88 0.92 -33.26
CA LYS A 188 -3.51 2.34 -33.31
C LYS A 188 -4.48 3.14 -34.18
N ARG A 189 -4.89 2.62 -35.34
CA ARG A 189 -5.90 3.28 -36.18
C ARG A 189 -7.24 3.38 -35.47
N ASP A 190 -7.70 2.31 -34.83
CA ASP A 190 -8.98 2.26 -34.12
C ASP A 190 -8.99 3.25 -32.94
N TYR A 191 -7.90 3.30 -32.17
CA TYR A 191 -7.73 4.29 -31.10
C TYR A 191 -7.79 5.73 -31.63
N MET A 192 -7.05 6.03 -32.71
CA MET A 192 -7.03 7.37 -33.30
C MET A 192 -8.41 7.77 -33.83
N ARG A 193 -9.12 6.86 -34.50
CA ARG A 193 -10.48 7.08 -35.00
C ARG A 193 -11.43 7.41 -33.85
N LYS A 194 -11.46 6.56 -32.82
CA LYS A 194 -12.30 6.76 -31.63
C LYS A 194 -11.98 8.10 -30.96
N LYS A 195 -10.70 8.43 -30.80
CA LYS A 195 -10.30 9.69 -30.16
C LYS A 195 -10.76 10.91 -30.97
N ILE A 196 -10.64 10.88 -32.30
CA ILE A 196 -11.10 11.94 -33.19
C ILE A 196 -12.63 12.11 -33.13
N GLU A 197 -13.37 11.00 -33.02
CA GLU A 197 -14.82 10.99 -32.88
C GLU A 197 -15.27 11.54 -31.53
N THR A 198 -14.62 11.15 -30.43
CA THR A 198 -15.00 11.57 -29.08
C THR A 198 -14.54 12.98 -28.71
N ASP A 199 -13.48 13.48 -29.34
CA ASP A 199 -12.83 14.75 -29.01
C ASP A 199 -12.70 15.63 -30.26
N PRO A 200 -13.68 16.50 -30.53
CA PRO A 200 -13.64 17.45 -31.65
C PRO A 200 -12.44 18.41 -31.60
N GLY A 201 -11.95 18.74 -30.39
CA GLY A 201 -10.76 19.58 -30.21
C GLY A 201 -9.51 18.86 -30.74
N PHE A 202 -9.28 17.62 -30.32
CA PHE A 202 -8.21 16.78 -30.84
C PHE A 202 -8.30 16.58 -32.36
N ALA A 203 -9.52 16.39 -32.88
CA ALA A 203 -9.74 16.29 -34.31
C ALA A 203 -9.32 17.56 -35.05
N MET A 204 -9.62 18.75 -34.50
CA MET A 204 -9.21 20.03 -35.07
C MET A 204 -7.70 20.22 -35.02
N GLU A 205 -7.07 19.87 -33.89
CA GLU A 205 -5.62 19.94 -33.72
C GLU A 205 -4.88 19.04 -34.73
N CYS A 206 -5.39 17.82 -34.98
CA CYS A 206 -4.88 16.91 -36.01
C CYS A 206 -4.92 17.55 -37.41
N ARG A 207 -6.00 18.25 -37.75
CA ARG A 207 -6.16 18.91 -39.05
C ARG A 207 -5.21 20.10 -39.20
N LEU A 208 -5.14 20.98 -38.20
CA LEU A 208 -4.20 22.10 -38.17
C LEU A 208 -2.75 21.61 -38.33
N ARG A 209 -2.38 20.57 -37.57
CA ARG A 209 -1.06 19.94 -37.67
C ARG A 209 -0.78 19.42 -39.07
N SER A 210 -1.73 18.70 -39.67
CA SER A 210 -1.58 18.16 -41.02
C SER A 210 -1.38 19.28 -42.04
N ARG A 211 -2.20 20.33 -41.99
CA ARG A 211 -2.11 21.49 -42.90
C ARG A 211 -0.77 22.20 -42.82
N ILE A 212 -0.30 22.52 -41.62
CA ILE A 212 1.00 23.16 -41.41
C ILE A 212 2.12 22.28 -41.99
N ILE A 213 2.07 20.97 -41.72
CA ILE A 213 3.07 20.03 -42.27
C ILE A 213 3.02 20.00 -43.80
N HIS A 214 1.84 20.01 -44.41
CA HIS A 214 1.72 20.02 -45.87
C HIS A 214 2.27 21.32 -46.48
N ALA A 215 1.99 22.48 -45.87
CA ALA A 215 2.56 23.75 -46.30
C ALA A 215 4.09 23.76 -46.25
N LEU A 216 4.67 23.26 -45.15
CA LEU A 216 6.12 23.23 -44.96
C LEU A 216 6.85 22.14 -45.76
N ARG A 217 6.15 21.05 -46.13
CA ARG A 217 6.71 20.04 -47.03
C ARG A 217 7.02 20.60 -48.40
N GLY A 218 6.20 21.54 -48.89
CA GLY A 218 6.44 22.22 -50.16
C GLY A 218 7.70 23.09 -50.18
N THR A 219 8.12 23.58 -49.01
CA THR A 219 9.30 24.45 -48.85
C THR A 219 10.55 23.70 -48.38
N GLY A 220 10.43 22.42 -48.00
CA GLY A 220 11.53 21.63 -47.43
C GLY A 220 11.91 22.00 -46.00
N THR A 221 11.12 22.86 -45.34
CA THR A 221 11.43 23.39 -44.00
C THR A 221 10.72 22.61 -42.90
N ARG A 222 11.18 22.77 -41.66
CA ARG A 222 10.55 22.16 -40.47
C ARG A 222 9.75 23.21 -39.71
N LYS A 223 8.77 22.75 -38.94
CA LYS A 223 8.00 23.61 -38.02
C LYS A 223 8.94 24.24 -37.00
N ALA A 224 8.89 25.55 -36.86
CA ALA A 224 9.67 26.28 -35.86
C ALA A 224 9.21 26.01 -34.42
N ALA A 225 7.92 25.74 -34.22
CA ALA A 225 7.33 25.53 -32.90
C ALA A 225 6.23 24.44 -32.90
N LYS A 226 5.64 24.16 -31.73
CA LYS A 226 4.49 23.24 -31.66
C LYS A 226 3.30 23.84 -32.41
N THR A 227 2.40 22.97 -32.86
CA THR A 227 1.24 23.39 -33.68
C THR A 227 0.41 24.48 -33.00
N MET A 228 0.07 24.34 -31.71
CA MET A 228 -0.72 25.36 -31.01
C MET A 228 0.07 26.63 -30.69
N GLU A 229 1.40 26.52 -30.55
CA GLU A 229 2.30 27.68 -30.38
C GLU A 229 2.41 28.50 -31.68
N LEU A 230 2.32 27.86 -32.85
CA LEU A 230 2.25 28.54 -34.15
C LEU A 230 0.86 29.15 -34.41
N VAL A 231 -0.20 28.45 -34.00
CA VAL A 231 -1.57 28.96 -34.12
C VAL A 231 -1.81 30.15 -33.20
N GLY A 232 -1.11 30.25 -32.07
CA GLY A 232 -1.13 31.43 -31.19
C GLY A 232 -2.33 31.51 -30.24
N CYS A 233 -3.11 30.43 -30.11
CA CYS A 233 -4.22 30.34 -29.15
C CYS A 233 -4.47 28.89 -28.69
N SER A 234 -5.35 28.70 -27.69
CA SER A 234 -5.82 27.36 -27.33
C SER A 234 -6.74 26.79 -28.41
N ILE A 235 -6.99 25.48 -28.38
CA ILE A 235 -7.84 24.83 -29.37
C ILE A 235 -9.31 25.23 -29.20
N GLU A 236 -9.73 25.50 -27.96
CA GLU A 236 -11.04 26.02 -27.62
C GLU A 236 -11.21 27.43 -28.19
N ALA A 237 -10.25 28.33 -27.92
CA ALA A 237 -10.28 29.69 -28.46
C ALA A 237 -10.25 29.70 -30.01
N PHE A 238 -9.52 28.77 -30.62
CA PHE A 238 -9.50 28.62 -32.08
C PHE A 238 -10.87 28.21 -32.63
N LYS A 239 -11.55 27.26 -31.98
CA LYS A 239 -12.89 26.85 -32.39
C LYS A 239 -13.86 28.02 -32.32
N ASP A 240 -13.85 28.76 -31.22
CA ASP A 240 -14.72 29.93 -31.07
C ASP A 240 -14.40 31.00 -32.11
N HIS A 241 -13.12 31.21 -32.43
CA HIS A 241 -12.69 32.14 -33.48
C HIS A 241 -13.26 31.75 -34.85
N VAL A 242 -13.16 30.47 -35.20
CA VAL A 242 -13.66 29.94 -36.48
C VAL A 242 -15.19 30.04 -36.55
N GLU A 243 -15.89 29.68 -35.47
CA GLU A 243 -17.35 29.72 -35.40
C GLU A 243 -17.90 31.14 -35.54
N ARG A 244 -17.26 32.13 -34.93
CA ARG A 244 -17.63 33.55 -35.10
C ARG A 244 -17.48 34.06 -36.54
N ARG A 245 -16.66 33.39 -37.37
CA ARG A 245 -16.45 33.76 -38.77
C ARG A 245 -17.24 32.90 -39.76
N PHE A 246 -18.15 32.04 -39.28
CA PHE A 246 -19.00 31.26 -40.16
C PHE A 246 -19.85 32.14 -41.07
N LYS A 247 -19.87 31.76 -42.36
CA LYS A 247 -20.79 32.34 -43.35
C LYS A 247 -22.16 31.65 -43.24
N PRO A 248 -23.24 32.27 -43.76
CA PRO A 248 -24.56 31.65 -43.75
C PRO A 248 -24.53 30.21 -44.28
N GLY A 249 -25.07 29.27 -43.49
CA GLY A 249 -25.10 27.84 -43.79
C GLY A 249 -23.87 27.05 -43.35
N MET A 250 -22.80 27.68 -42.82
CA MET A 250 -21.68 26.95 -42.24
C MET A 250 -22.00 26.48 -40.83
N THR A 251 -21.73 25.21 -40.57
CA THR A 251 -21.87 24.56 -39.26
C THR A 251 -20.69 23.62 -39.03
N TRP A 252 -20.55 23.15 -37.80
CA TRP A 252 -19.59 22.10 -37.50
C TRP A 252 -19.97 20.74 -38.13
N ASP A 253 -21.26 20.52 -38.41
CA ASP A 253 -21.77 19.27 -38.99
C ASP A 253 -21.43 19.14 -40.48
N ASN A 254 -21.57 20.24 -41.24
CA ASN A 254 -21.17 20.28 -42.66
C ASN A 254 -19.70 20.66 -42.87
N ARG A 255 -18.82 20.33 -41.91
CA ARG A 255 -17.38 20.60 -41.97
C ARG A 255 -16.68 20.07 -43.22
N GLY A 256 -17.22 19.02 -43.86
CA GLY A 256 -16.68 18.49 -45.11
C GLY A 256 -16.79 19.47 -46.29
N GLU A 257 -17.66 20.47 -46.20
CA GLU A 257 -17.99 21.40 -47.29
C GLU A 257 -17.17 22.70 -47.25
N TRP A 258 -16.60 23.04 -46.09
CA TRP A 258 -15.78 24.24 -45.92
C TRP A 258 -14.39 23.91 -45.36
N HIS A 259 -13.40 24.67 -45.77
CA HIS A 259 -12.00 24.53 -45.38
C HIS A 259 -11.63 25.63 -44.38
N ILE A 260 -10.59 25.39 -43.58
CA ILE A 260 -9.82 26.53 -43.07
C ILE A 260 -9.05 27.11 -44.25
N ASP A 261 -8.88 28.40 -44.34
CA ASP A 261 -8.06 29.06 -45.35
C ASP A 261 -7.18 30.10 -44.68
N HIS A 262 -6.09 30.47 -45.33
CA HIS A 262 -5.29 31.61 -44.89
C HIS A 262 -5.78 32.86 -45.60
N ILE A 263 -6.11 33.89 -44.82
CA ILE A 263 -6.53 35.21 -45.32
C ILE A 263 -5.43 35.75 -46.24
N VAL A 264 -4.20 35.82 -45.71
CA VAL A 264 -2.97 36.01 -46.48
C VAL A 264 -2.39 34.63 -46.81
N PRO A 265 -2.31 34.24 -48.10
CA PRO A 265 -1.87 32.91 -48.51
C PRO A 265 -0.47 32.55 -48.02
N CYS A 266 -0.22 31.26 -47.78
CA CYS A 266 1.11 30.76 -47.40
C CYS A 266 2.22 31.16 -48.39
N ALA A 267 1.88 31.29 -49.68
CA ALA A 267 2.83 31.67 -50.73
C ALA A 267 3.37 33.09 -50.58
N SER A 268 2.69 33.95 -49.82
CA SER A 268 3.14 35.32 -49.53
C SER A 268 4.16 35.40 -48.39
N PHE A 269 4.47 34.29 -47.74
CA PHE A 269 5.41 34.23 -46.62
C PHE A 269 6.62 33.37 -46.96
N ASP A 270 7.79 33.79 -46.48
CA ASP A 270 8.96 32.92 -46.42
C ASP A 270 8.82 31.99 -45.21
N LEU A 271 8.39 30.75 -45.46
CA LEU A 271 8.21 29.74 -44.41
C LEU A 271 9.52 29.10 -43.94
N SER A 272 10.69 29.56 -44.42
CA SER A 272 11.97 29.22 -43.81
C SER A 272 12.24 30.04 -42.54
N ASP A 273 11.67 31.24 -42.46
CA ASP A 273 11.74 32.13 -41.31
C ASP A 273 10.72 31.72 -40.24
N SER A 274 11.18 31.57 -39.00
CA SER A 274 10.36 31.19 -37.86
C SER A 274 9.29 32.23 -37.51
N GLU A 275 9.58 33.52 -37.65
CA GLU A 275 8.62 34.58 -37.33
C GLU A 275 7.53 34.65 -38.39
N GLN A 276 7.89 34.53 -39.67
CA GLN A 276 6.90 34.43 -40.74
C GLN A 276 6.05 33.17 -40.67
N GLN A 277 6.59 32.03 -40.20
CA GLN A 277 5.75 30.86 -39.88
C GLN A 277 4.70 31.19 -38.81
N ARG A 278 5.08 31.92 -37.75
CA ARG A 278 4.14 32.31 -36.68
C ARG A 278 3.05 33.21 -37.23
N VAL A 279 3.41 34.24 -37.99
CA VAL A 279 2.45 35.17 -38.59
C VAL A 279 1.52 34.45 -39.58
N CYS A 280 2.08 33.61 -40.44
CA CYS A 280 1.32 32.85 -41.44
C CYS A 280 0.30 31.90 -40.78
N PHE A 281 0.71 31.12 -39.78
CA PHE A 281 -0.15 30.12 -39.15
C PHE A 281 -0.98 30.62 -37.97
N HIS A 282 -0.83 31.90 -37.59
CA HIS A 282 -1.58 32.50 -36.50
C HIS A 282 -3.09 32.45 -36.74
N TYR A 283 -3.88 32.22 -35.69
CA TYR A 283 -5.33 32.08 -35.79
C TYR A 283 -6.02 33.28 -36.43
N THR A 284 -5.47 34.49 -36.29
CA THR A 284 -6.01 35.70 -36.92
C THR A 284 -5.85 35.72 -38.43
N ASN A 285 -4.89 34.97 -38.99
CA ASN A 285 -4.74 34.76 -40.43
C ASN A 285 -5.58 33.59 -40.94
N LEU A 286 -6.29 32.86 -40.07
CA LEU A 286 -7.09 31.70 -40.44
C LEU A 286 -8.57 32.05 -40.51
N GLN A 287 -9.26 31.60 -41.55
CA GLN A 287 -10.70 31.82 -41.74
C GLN A 287 -11.42 30.56 -42.23
N PRO A 288 -12.71 30.36 -41.91
CA PRO A 288 -13.53 29.38 -42.61
C PRO A 288 -13.89 29.90 -44.01
N LEU A 289 -13.74 29.06 -45.02
CA LEU A 289 -14.11 29.38 -46.40
C LEU A 289 -14.71 28.14 -47.06
N TRP A 290 -15.81 28.29 -47.81
CA TRP A 290 -16.37 27.17 -48.56
C TRP A 290 -15.32 26.55 -49.47
N GLY A 291 -15.29 25.22 -49.58
CA GLY A 291 -14.24 24.52 -50.32
C GLY A 291 -14.15 24.99 -51.78
N LYS A 292 -15.31 25.23 -52.41
CA LYS A 292 -15.41 25.79 -53.78
C LYS A 292 -14.80 27.19 -53.88
N ASP A 293 -15.10 28.05 -52.91
CA ASP A 293 -14.54 29.41 -52.86
C ASP A 293 -13.05 29.40 -52.62
N ASN A 294 -12.57 28.53 -51.73
CA ASN A 294 -11.14 28.36 -51.45
C ASN A 294 -10.35 27.92 -52.68
N ILE A 295 -10.89 26.96 -53.45
CA ILE A 295 -10.28 26.51 -54.71
C ILE A 295 -10.24 27.66 -55.73
N ARG A 296 -11.28 28.47 -55.79
CA ARG A 296 -11.35 29.65 -56.67
C ARG A 296 -10.38 30.76 -56.23
N LYS A 297 -10.23 31.00 -54.92
CA LYS A 297 -9.35 32.03 -54.35
C LYS A 297 -7.88 31.77 -54.69
N LYS A 298 -7.43 30.52 -54.58
CA LYS A 298 -6.00 30.13 -54.71
C LYS A 298 -5.12 30.96 -53.76
N ASP A 299 -4.12 31.64 -54.29
CA ASP A 299 -3.13 32.50 -53.64
C ASP A 299 -3.44 33.99 -53.80
N ARG A 300 -4.69 34.34 -54.12
CA ARG A 300 -5.10 35.75 -54.27
C ARG A 300 -5.51 36.38 -52.94
N ILE A 301 -5.20 37.65 -52.81
CA ILE A 301 -5.61 38.52 -51.71
C ILE A 301 -6.80 39.35 -52.19
N GLU A 302 -8.00 39.08 -51.68
CA GLU A 302 -9.25 39.65 -52.21
C GLU A 302 -9.56 41.06 -51.66
N ALA A 303 -8.98 41.45 -50.52
CA ALA A 303 -9.21 42.75 -49.89
C ALA A 303 -7.93 43.26 -49.18
N PRO A 304 -7.77 44.58 -48.99
CA PRO A 304 -6.72 45.12 -48.14
C PRO A 304 -6.87 44.57 -46.72
N ILE A 305 -5.81 43.95 -46.19
CA ILE A 305 -5.80 43.34 -44.86
C ILE A 305 -4.72 44.01 -44.03
N GLN A 306 -5.08 44.47 -42.84
CA GLN A 306 -4.14 44.84 -41.80
C GLN A 306 -3.92 43.63 -40.90
N MET A 307 -2.76 42.97 -41.04
CA MET A 307 -2.39 41.90 -40.12
C MET A 307 -1.88 42.50 -38.81
N SER A 308 -2.45 42.08 -37.69
CA SER A 308 -1.87 42.32 -36.37
C SER A 308 -0.60 41.46 -36.24
N LEU A 309 0.57 42.08 -36.28
CA LEU A 309 1.82 41.42 -35.92
C LEU A 309 1.75 41.06 -34.43
N PRO A 310 1.88 39.78 -34.04
CA PRO A 310 2.06 39.45 -32.64
C PRO A 310 3.41 40.03 -32.20
N LEU A 311 3.40 41.17 -31.52
CA LEU A 311 4.57 41.69 -30.85
C LEU A 311 4.96 40.66 -29.79
N GLN A 312 6.08 39.98 -30.01
CA GLN A 312 6.71 39.18 -28.96
C GLN A 312 7.22 40.15 -27.90
N LEU A 313 6.42 40.41 -26.87
CA LEU A 313 6.97 40.90 -25.61
C LEU A 313 7.82 39.76 -25.07
N GLY A 314 9.13 39.89 -25.25
CA GLY A 314 10.12 38.93 -24.76
C GLY A 314 9.95 38.72 -23.26
N ASN A 315 10.05 37.46 -22.85
CA ASN A 315 10.33 37.10 -21.45
C ASN A 315 11.84 36.98 -21.26
#